data_AF-A0A9N9IZ03-F1
#
_entry.id   AF-A0A9N9IZ03-F1
#
_cell.length_a   1.000
_cell.length_b   1.000
_cell.length_c   1.000
_cell.angle_alpha   90.00
_cell.angle_beta   90.00
_cell.angle_gamma   90.00
#
_symmetry.space_group_name_H-M   'P 1'
#
loop_
_entity.id
_entity.type
_entity.pdbx_description
1 polymer ?
#
loop_
_entity_poly.entity_id
_entity_poly.type
_entity_poly.pdbx_seq_one_letter_code
_entity_poly.pdbx_strand_id
1 'polypeptide(L)'
;MEQISSQFITLDEQAHKLIKDLSKPKYLSTLKLLFENPSNEFLSQVLRDSLVRLTDPTPFDHYSRKSMAILELHLRTWQIVLERICFLPMRLSRELRENVYYSLAVFAEIHRKIT
;
A
#
# COMPACT_ATOMS: atom_id res chain seq x y z
N MET A 1 0.39 10.37 28.00
CA MET A 1 0.51 8.96 27.57
C MET A 1 -0.78 8.64 26.85
N GLU A 2 -0.74 8.55 25.52
CA GLU A 2 -1.91 8.17 24.73
C GLU A 2 -2.28 6.72 25.03
N GLN A 3 -3.52 6.53 25.44
CA GLN A 3 -4.07 5.22 25.75
C GLN A 3 -4.40 4.53 24.43
N ILE A 4 -3.42 3.84 23.85
CA ILE A 4 -3.61 3.06 22.63
C ILE A 4 -4.52 1.88 22.97
N SER A 5 -5.71 1.83 22.40
CA SER A 5 -6.66 0.72 22.57
C SER A 5 -6.10 -0.57 21.96
N SER A 6 -6.42 -1.73 22.55
CA SER A 6 -5.94 -3.06 22.08
C SER A 6 -6.37 -3.38 20.65
N GLN A 7 -7.48 -2.80 20.19
CA GLN A 7 -7.96 -2.94 18.82
C GLN A 7 -7.02 -2.27 17.81
N PHE A 8 -6.41 -1.13 18.14
CA PHE A 8 -5.42 -0.47 17.27
C PHE A 8 -4.17 -1.32 17.09
N ILE A 9 -3.64 -1.88 18.18
CA ILE A 9 -2.46 -2.76 18.15
C ILE A 9 -2.71 -3.96 17.23
N THR A 10 -3.92 -4.52 17.28
CA THR A 10 -4.31 -5.67 16.45
C THR A 10 -4.32 -5.34 14.95
N LEU A 11 -4.81 -4.15 14.56
CA LEU A 11 -4.88 -3.73 13.16
C LEU A 11 -3.50 -3.45 12.57
N ASP A 12 -2.63 -2.79 13.31
CA ASP A 12 -1.25 -2.49 12.89
C ASP A 12 -0.42 -3.79 12.73
N GLU A 13 -0.53 -4.71 13.67
CA GLU A 13 0.10 -6.04 13.57
C GLU A 13 -0.39 -6.81 12.34
N GLN A 14 -1.69 -6.75 12.07
CA GLN A 14 -2.28 -7.38 10.89
C GLN A 14 -1.74 -6.75 9.60
N ALA A 15 -1.70 -5.42 9.49
CA ALA A 15 -1.15 -4.72 8.34
C ALA A 15 0.32 -5.12 8.11
N HIS A 16 1.15 -5.09 9.17
CA HIS A 16 2.55 -5.50 9.09
C HIS A 16 2.75 -6.95 8.64
N LYS A 17 1.85 -7.86 9.02
CA LYS A 17 1.90 -9.24 8.54
C LYS A 17 1.58 -9.34 7.05
N LEU A 18 0.59 -8.58 6.57
CA LEU A 18 0.14 -8.61 5.19
C LEU A 18 1.17 -8.00 4.22
N ILE A 19 1.82 -6.90 4.61
CA ILE A 19 2.78 -6.18 3.73
C ILE A 19 4.09 -6.96 3.49
N LYS A 20 4.33 -8.06 4.20
CA LYS A 20 5.51 -8.93 3.99
C LYS A 20 5.47 -9.67 2.66
N ASP A 21 4.29 -9.87 2.08
CA ASP A 21 4.15 -10.64 0.84
C ASP A 21 2.94 -10.15 0.03
N LEU A 22 3.12 -9.02 -0.64
CA LEU A 22 2.11 -8.42 -1.52
C LEU A 22 1.91 -9.19 -2.84
N SER A 23 2.75 -10.18 -3.14
CA SER A 23 2.58 -11.05 -4.31
C SER A 23 1.34 -11.95 -4.19
N LYS A 24 0.89 -12.20 -2.95
CA LYS A 24 -0.31 -12.99 -2.67
C LYS A 24 -1.57 -12.13 -2.83
N PRO A 25 -2.45 -12.43 -3.81
CA PRO A 25 -3.66 -11.63 -4.05
C PRO A 25 -4.57 -11.54 -2.82
N LYS A 26 -4.63 -12.61 -2.01
CA LYS A 26 -5.39 -12.63 -0.75
C LYS A 26 -4.84 -11.64 0.28
N TYR A 27 -3.52 -11.46 0.35
CA TYR A 27 -2.93 -10.53 1.30
C TYR A 27 -3.20 -9.10 0.87
N LEU A 28 -3.01 -8.82 -0.43
CA LEU A 28 -3.29 -7.52 -1.01
C LEU A 28 -4.78 -7.14 -0.90
N SER A 29 -5.70 -8.08 -1.16
CA SER A 29 -7.14 -7.82 -1.01
C SER A 29 -7.55 -7.57 0.43
N THR A 30 -6.96 -8.30 1.38
CA THR A 30 -7.21 -8.10 2.81
C THR A 30 -6.64 -6.77 3.29
N LEU A 31 -5.44 -6.41 2.82
CA LEU A 31 -4.79 -5.13 3.12
C LEU A 31 -5.61 -3.95 2.58
N LYS A 32 -6.15 -4.07 1.36
CA LYS A 32 -7.07 -3.10 0.78
C LYS A 32 -8.26 -2.85 1.71
N LEU A 33 -8.99 -3.90 2.08
CA LEU A 33 -10.17 -3.78 2.96
C LEU A 33 -9.83 -3.17 4.32
N LEU A 34 -8.66 -3.51 4.84
CA LEU A 34 -8.16 -3.02 6.12
C LEU A 34 -7.97 -1.49 6.10
N PHE A 35 -7.39 -0.93 5.03
CA PHE A 35 -7.18 0.51 4.89
C PHE A 35 -8.38 1.29 4.35
N GLU A 36 -9.26 0.63 3.59
CA GLU A 36 -10.47 1.23 3.02
C GLU A 36 -11.52 1.54 4.09
N ASN A 37 -11.52 0.82 5.21
CA ASN A 37 -12.42 1.11 6.33
C ASN A 37 -11.97 2.39 7.06
N PRO A 38 -12.78 3.49 7.00
CA PRO A 38 -12.41 4.76 7.61
C PRO A 38 -12.34 4.68 9.15
N SER A 39 -13.10 3.78 9.77
CA SER A 39 -13.15 3.59 11.23
C SER A 39 -11.94 2.85 11.78
N ASN A 40 -11.16 2.17 10.93
CA ASN A 40 -9.87 1.66 11.36
C ASN A 40 -8.94 2.87 11.53
N GLU A 41 -8.03 2.86 12.49
CA GLU A 41 -6.92 3.83 12.53
C GLU A 41 -5.61 3.06 12.55
N PHE A 42 -4.56 3.69 12.03
CA PHE A 42 -3.24 3.08 11.91
C PHE A 42 -2.19 4.08 12.35
N LEU A 43 -1.11 3.57 12.92
CA LEU A 43 0.07 4.40 13.18
C LEU A 43 0.67 4.89 11.86
N SER A 44 1.22 6.11 11.88
CA SER A 44 1.90 6.68 10.70
C SER A 44 3.04 5.80 10.19
N GLN A 45 3.70 5.05 11.08
CA GLN A 45 4.75 4.10 10.72
C GLN A 45 4.22 2.95 9.85
N VAL A 46 3.04 2.40 10.18
CA VAL A 46 2.42 1.30 9.43
C VAL A 46 2.02 1.75 8.03
N LEU A 47 1.46 2.96 7.90
CA LEU A 47 1.13 3.55 6.61
C LEU A 47 2.39 3.85 5.79
N ARG A 48 3.45 4.37 6.44
CA ARG A 48 4.76 4.58 5.79
C ARG A 48 5.33 3.27 5.24
N ASP A 49 5.36 2.23 6.05
CA ASP A 49 5.98 0.96 5.66
C ASP A 49 5.15 0.25 4.59
N SER A 50 3.83 0.36 4.66
CA SER A 50 2.93 -0.08 3.60
C SER A 50 3.17 0.69 2.30
N LEU A 51 3.33 2.01 2.36
CA LEU A 51 3.63 2.85 1.20
C LEU A 51 4.95 2.41 0.55
N VAL A 52 6.02 2.23 1.34
CA VAL A 52 7.32 1.77 0.84
C VAL A 52 7.19 0.43 0.11
N ARG A 53 6.42 -0.52 0.65
CA ARG A 53 6.18 -1.82 -0.01
C ARG A 53 5.36 -1.69 -1.29
N LEU A 54 4.34 -0.83 -1.29
CA LEU A 54 3.47 -0.62 -2.46
C LEU A 54 4.18 0.17 -3.57
N THR A 55 5.25 0.90 -3.26
CA THR A 55 6.07 1.55 -4.29
C THR A 55 7.02 0.61 -5.03
N ASP A 56 7.16 -0.66 -4.62
CA ASP A 56 8.05 -1.61 -5.29
C ASP A 56 7.39 -2.20 -6.56
N PRO A 57 7.91 -1.91 -7.77
CA PRO A 57 7.37 -2.46 -9.01
C PRO A 57 7.93 -3.85 -9.35
N THR A 58 8.96 -4.33 -8.63
CA THR A 58 9.68 -5.57 -8.94
C THR A 58 8.78 -6.80 -9.14
N PRO A 59 7.68 -6.99 -8.37
CA PRO A 59 6.78 -8.14 -8.57
C PRO A 59 6.03 -8.17 -9.91
N PHE A 60 6.06 -7.08 -10.69
CA PHE A 60 5.33 -6.92 -11.95
C PHE A 60 6.25 -6.98 -13.18
N ASP A 61 7.16 -7.96 -13.18
CA ASP A 61 8.17 -8.21 -14.23
C ASP A 61 7.68 -9.13 -15.36
N HIS A 62 6.47 -9.68 -15.25
CA HIS A 62 5.89 -10.61 -16.24
C HIS A 62 4.42 -10.31 -16.54
N TYR A 63 4.01 -10.63 -17.77
CA TYR A 63 2.71 -10.23 -18.31
C TYR A 63 1.79 -11.43 -18.54
N SER A 64 0.67 -11.45 -17.82
CA SER A 64 -0.43 -12.39 -17.97
C SER A 64 -1.74 -11.70 -17.59
N ARG A 65 -2.89 -12.24 -18.01
CA ARG A 65 -4.19 -11.71 -17.57
C ARG A 65 -4.32 -11.67 -16.04
N LYS A 66 -3.74 -12.66 -15.36
CA LYS A 66 -3.71 -12.72 -13.90
C LYS A 66 -2.85 -11.62 -13.30
N SER A 67 -1.68 -11.32 -13.87
CA SER A 67 -0.84 -10.23 -13.36
C SER A 67 -1.46 -8.85 -13.57
N MET A 68 -2.30 -8.67 -14.61
CA MET A 68 -3.08 -7.44 -14.82
C MET A 68 -4.08 -7.18 -13.68
N ALA A 69 -4.85 -8.20 -13.26
CA ALA A 69 -5.78 -8.07 -12.14
C ALA A 69 -5.08 -7.81 -10.80
N ILE A 70 -3.89 -8.41 -10.60
CA ILE A 70 -3.07 -8.17 -9.40
C ILE A 70 -2.51 -6.74 -9.42
N LEU A 71 -2.06 -6.25 -10.58
CA LEU A 71 -1.57 -4.88 -10.75
C LEU A 71 -2.66 -3.86 -10.42
N GLU A 72 -3.87 -4.04 -10.95
CA GLU A 72 -4.99 -3.16 -10.66
C GLU A 72 -5.32 -3.14 -9.16
N LEU A 73 -5.35 -4.32 -8.52
CA LEU A 73 -5.57 -4.43 -7.07
C LEU A 73 -4.45 -3.75 -6.27
N HIS A 74 -3.20 -3.84 -6.74
CA HIS A 74 -2.04 -3.20 -6.12
C HIS A 74 -2.13 -1.69 -6.19
N LEU A 75 -2.42 -1.14 -7.36
CA LEU A 75 -2.58 0.30 -7.56
C LEU A 75 -3.74 0.87 -6.74
N ARG A 76 -4.87 0.17 -6.65
CA ARG A 76 -5.99 0.58 -5.78
C ARG A 76 -5.62 0.56 -4.30
N THR A 77 -4.87 -0.45 -3.86
CA THR A 77 -4.38 -0.52 -2.47
C THR A 77 -3.40 0.62 -2.19
N TRP A 78 -2.52 0.93 -3.14
CA TRP A 78 -1.57 2.02 -3.05
C TRP A 78 -2.26 3.38 -2.96
N GLN A 79 -3.28 3.63 -3.79
CA GLN A 79 -4.10 4.84 -3.74
C GLN A 79 -4.72 5.03 -2.35
N ILE A 80 -5.34 3.98 -1.78
CA ILE A 80 -5.97 4.06 -0.46
C ILE A 80 -4.94 4.42 0.62
N VAL A 81 -3.74 3.83 0.59
CA VAL A 81 -2.67 4.18 1.56
C VAL A 81 -2.27 5.66 1.41
N LEU A 82 -2.15 6.17 0.19
CA LEU A 82 -1.85 7.59 -0.05
C LEU A 82 -2.96 8.50 0.48
N GLU A 83 -4.24 8.18 0.24
CA GLU A 83 -5.37 8.92 0.77
C GLU A 83 -5.33 8.98 2.30
N ARG A 84 -5.07 7.83 2.96
CA ARG A 84 -4.97 7.75 4.42
C ARG A 84 -3.82 8.59 4.97
N ILE A 85 -2.69 8.65 4.27
CA ILE A 85 -1.56 9.53 4.61
C ILE A 85 -1.94 11.01 4.45
N CYS A 86 -2.68 11.37 3.40
CA CYS A 86 -3.13 12.76 3.16
C CYS A 86 -4.07 13.28 4.25
N PHE A 87 -4.85 12.41 4.90
CA PHE A 87 -5.74 12.78 6.00
C PHE A 87 -5.06 12.81 7.37
N LEU A 88 -3.79 12.40 7.47
CA LEU A 88 -3.03 12.45 8.72
C LEU A 88 -2.09 13.66 8.75
N PRO A 89 -1.72 14.15 9.95
CA PRO A 89 -0.68 15.17 10.11
C PRO A 89 0.74 14.58 9.89
N MET A 90 0.90 13.75 8.86
CA MET A 90 2.14 13.08 8.49
C MET A 90 2.79 13.79 7.32
N ARG A 91 4.10 14.07 7.42
CA ARG A 91 4.91 14.59 6.30
C ARG A 91 5.84 13.50 5.81
N LEU A 92 5.72 13.15 4.53
CA LEU A 92 6.68 12.27 3.87
C LEU A 92 8.06 12.94 3.78
N SER A 93 9.13 12.15 3.87
CA SER A 93 10.47 12.65 3.55
C SER A 93 10.56 13.01 2.07
N ARG A 94 11.54 13.84 1.69
CA ARG A 94 11.78 14.19 0.29
C ARG A 94 12.04 12.93 -0.55
N GLU A 95 12.93 12.07 -0.07
CA GLU A 95 13.30 10.80 -0.71
C GLU A 95 12.08 9.90 -0.94
N LEU A 96 11.21 9.74 0.07
CA LEU A 96 10.03 8.89 -0.07
C LEU A 96 9.02 9.47 -1.07
N ARG A 97 8.87 10.79 -1.15
CA ARG A 97 8.03 11.43 -2.19
C ARG A 97 8.60 11.22 -3.58
N GLU A 98 9.91 11.41 -3.75
CA GLU A 98 10.59 11.19 -5.03
C GLU A 98 10.43 9.73 -5.48
N ASN A 99 10.56 8.76 -4.57
CA ASN A 99 10.31 7.36 -4.86
C ASN A 99 8.85 7.08 -5.26
N VAL A 100 7.87 7.67 -4.56
CA VAL A 100 6.44 7.56 -4.93
C VAL A 100 6.20 8.04 -6.36
N TYR A 101 6.76 9.19 -6.75
CA TYR A 101 6.60 9.73 -8.11
C TYR A 101 7.31 8.89 -9.16
N TYR A 102 8.52 8.42 -8.86
CA TYR A 102 9.26 7.52 -9.75
C TYR A 102 8.48 6.22 -9.98
N SER A 103 8.02 5.56 -8.91
CA SER A 103 7.24 4.33 -9.01
C SER A 103 5.94 4.51 -9.77
N LEU A 104 5.30 5.69 -9.66
CA LEU A 104 4.07 5.98 -10.40
C LEU A 104 4.34 5.96 -11.92
N ALA A 105 5.44 6.59 -12.35
CA ALA A 105 5.85 6.57 -13.75
C ALA A 105 6.16 5.13 -14.23
N VAL A 106 6.82 4.33 -13.39
CA VAL A 106 7.11 2.92 -13.71
C VAL A 106 5.83 2.10 -13.85
N PHE A 107 4.89 2.23 -12.91
CA PHE A 107 3.61 1.52 -12.98
C PHE A 107 2.76 1.92 -14.18
N ALA A 108 2.77 3.20 -14.57
CA ALA A 108 2.11 3.67 -15.78
C ALA A 108 2.69 2.99 -17.04
N GLU A 109 4.01 2.85 -17.13
CA GLU A 109 4.66 2.15 -18.24
C GLU A 109 4.35 0.64 -18.25
N ILE A 110 4.32 0.00 -17.08
CA ILE A 110 3.90 -1.40 -16.94
C ILE A 110 2.46 -1.57 -17.45
N HIS A 111 1.54 -0.70 -17.03
CA HIS A 111 0.14 -0.75 -17.47
C HIS A 111 0.02 -0.58 -19.00
N ARG A 112 0.80 0.35 -19.58
CA ARG A 112 0.83 0.60 -21.04
C ARG A 112 1.35 -0.59 -21.85
N LYS A 113 2.27 -1.39 -21.31
CA LYS A 113 2.77 -2.59 -21.99
C LYS A 113 1.77 -3.75 -22.00
N ILE A 114 0.82 -3.72 -21.06
CA ILE A 114 -0.16 -4.79 -20.86
C ILE A 114 -1.49 -4.50 -21.59
N THR A 115 -1.83 -3.22 -21.82
CA THR A 115 -3.05 -2.75 -22.50
C THR A 115 -2.79 -2.49 -23.97
#